data_AF-A0A957L1R8-F1
#
_entry.id   AF-A0A957L1R8-F1
#
_cell.length_a   1.000
_cell.length_b   1.000
_cell.length_c   1.000
_cell.angle_alpha   90.00
_cell.angle_beta   90.00
_cell.angle_gamma   90.00
#
_symmetry.space_group_name_H-M   'P 1'
#
loop_
_entity.id
_entity.type
_entity.pdbx_description
1 polymer ?
#
loop_
_entity_poly.entity_id
_entity_poly.type
_entity_poly.pdbx_seq_one_letter_code
_entity_poly.pdbx_strand_id
1 'polypeptide(L)' 'SDGSAMLLATELWLTPAGRVIWHKGVEPDLMVDLPAGTVLLSPEREAQLSAAELQANPDEQLLQAITLLENTQ' A
#
# COMPACT_ATOMS: atom_id res chain seq x y z
N SER A 1 -35.22 7.87 23.80
CA SER A 1 -34.07 7.68 22.91
C SER A 1 -33.66 6.22 23.03
N ASP A 2 -33.54 5.50 21.92
CA ASP A 2 -33.30 4.04 21.88
C ASP A 2 -31.81 3.66 21.74
N GLY A 3 -30.92 4.66 21.72
CA GLY A 3 -29.47 4.44 21.61
C GLY A 3 -28.97 4.12 20.21
N SER A 4 -29.82 4.25 19.18
CA SER A 4 -29.44 4.06 17.79
C SER A 4 -28.49 5.18 17.29
N ALA A 5 -27.64 4.83 16.32
CA ALA A 5 -26.73 5.77 15.65
C ALA A 5 -26.63 5.46 14.15
N MET A 6 -26.33 6.49 13.34
CA MET A 6 -26.14 6.39 11.89
C MET A 6 -24.79 6.96 11.49
N LEU A 7 -24.07 6.24 10.64
CA LEU A 7 -22.87 6.74 9.94
C LEU A 7 -23.30 7.38 8.63
N LEU A 8 -23.12 8.69 8.52
CA LEU A 8 -23.39 9.47 7.32
C LEU A 8 -22.15 10.27 6.95
N ALA A 9 -21.64 10.07 5.73
CA ALA A 9 -20.58 10.92 5.20
C ALA A 9 -21.15 12.31 4.90
N THR A 10 -20.52 13.35 5.44
CA THR A 10 -20.93 14.75 5.25
C THR A 10 -20.07 15.50 4.23
N GLU A 11 -18.91 14.95 3.88
CA GLU A 11 -17.91 15.59 3.02
C GLU A 11 -17.21 14.57 2.13
N LEU A 12 -16.66 15.04 1.00
CA LEU A 12 -15.90 14.24 0.05
C LEU A 12 -14.43 14.61 0.09
N TRP A 13 -13.59 13.58 0.07
CA TRP A 13 -12.14 13.73 -0.11
C TRP A 13 -11.81 13.71 -1.60
N LEU A 14 -11.16 14.77 -2.05
CA LEU A 14 -10.69 14.94 -3.43
C LEU A 14 -9.16 14.84 -3.48
N THR A 15 -8.62 14.30 -4.57
CA THR A 15 -7.19 14.43 -4.89
C THR A 15 -6.85 15.90 -5.22
N PRO A 16 -5.55 16.28 -5.30
CA PRO A 16 -5.16 17.62 -5.77
C PRO A 16 -5.71 17.98 -7.15
N ALA A 17 -5.97 16.98 -8.01
CA ALA A 17 -6.60 17.15 -9.32
C ALA A 17 -8.14 17.23 -9.27
N GLY A 18 -8.75 17.28 -8.07
CA GLY A 18 -10.21 17.36 -7.88
C GLY A 18 -10.96 16.03 -8.04
N ARG A 19 -10.26 14.89 -8.12
CA ARG A 19 -10.88 13.57 -8.31
C ARG A 19 -11.41 13.02 -6.99
N VAL A 20 -12.67 12.56 -6.96
CA VAL A 20 -13.25 11.84 -5.81
C VAL A 20 -12.57 10.48 -5.61
N ILE A 21 -12.16 10.16 -4.38
CA ILE A 21 -11.49 8.89 -4.01
C ILE A 21 -12.50 7.83 -3.54
N TRP A 22 -13.57 8.25 -2.86
CA TRP A 22 -14.57 7.33 -2.30
C TRP A 22 -15.20 6.47 -3.41
N HIS A 23 -15.26 5.15 -3.18
CA HIS A 23 -15.67 4.11 -4.14
C HIS A 23 -14.88 4.01 -5.44
N LYS A 24 -13.83 4.82 -5.64
CA LYS A 24 -13.01 4.81 -6.86
C LYS A 24 -11.56 4.36 -6.61
N GLY A 25 -11.04 4.57 -5.40
CA GLY A 25 -9.66 4.27 -5.06
C GLY A 25 -8.65 5.20 -5.73
N VAL A 26 -7.38 4.81 -5.71
CA VAL A 26 -6.29 5.47 -6.43
C VAL A 26 -5.61 4.40 -7.26
N GLU A 27 -5.54 4.61 -8.57
CA GLU A 27 -4.81 3.72 -9.46
C GLU A 27 -3.31 3.90 -9.22
N PRO A 28 -2.55 2.81 -8.99
CA PRO A 28 -1.10 2.87 -8.87
C PRO A 28 -0.47 3.28 -10.20
N ASP A 29 0.59 4.09 -10.15
CA ASP A 29 1.40 4.39 -11.35
C ASP A 29 2.13 3.14 -11.87
N LEU A 30 2.43 2.21 -10.96
CA LEU A 30 2.96 0.89 -11.26
C LEU A 30 2.15 -0.17 -10.52
N MET A 31 1.48 -1.04 -11.28
CA MET A 31 0.83 -2.22 -10.72
C MET A 31 1.87 -3.32 -10.51
N VAL A 32 2.02 -3.77 -9.28
CA VAL A 32 2.85 -4.93 -8.92
C VAL A 32 1.96 -5.89 -8.16
N ASP A 33 1.72 -7.07 -8.73
CA ASP A 33 0.90 -8.08 -8.08
C ASP A 33 1.65 -8.67 -6.88
N LEU A 34 0.91 -8.97 -5.81
CA LEU A 34 1.43 -9.75 -4.71
C LEU A 34 0.97 -11.20 -4.92
N PRO A 35 1.90 -12.18 -5.04
CA PRO A 35 1.52 -13.58 -5.20
C PRO A 35 0.60 -14.06 -4.08
N ALA A 36 -0.39 -14.88 -4.43
CA ALA A 36 -1.36 -15.38 -3.46
C ALA A 36 -0.67 -16.17 -2.34
N GLY A 37 -1.00 -15.83 -1.09
CA GLY A 37 -0.40 -16.48 0.09
C GLY A 37 0.91 -15.85 0.56
N THR A 38 1.45 -14.87 -0.17
CA THR A 38 2.58 -14.06 0.31
C THR A 38 2.11 -13.14 1.43
N VAL A 39 2.89 -13.09 2.51
CA VAL A 39 2.68 -12.15 3.61
C VAL A 39 3.56 -10.94 3.37
N LEU A 40 2.94 -9.75 3.35
CA LEU A 40 3.67 -8.49 3.26
C LEU A 40 4.74 -8.39 4.36
N LEU A 41 5.93 -7.95 3.99
CA LEU A 41 7.02 -7.76 4.94
C LEU A 41 6.71 -6.54 5.82
N SER A 42 6.67 -6.76 7.14
CA SER A 42 6.51 -5.66 8.10
C SER A 42 7.87 -5.08 8.49
N PRO A 43 7.94 -3.80 8.92
CA PRO A 43 9.19 -3.19 9.37
C PRO A 43 9.91 -4.00 10.46
N GLU A 44 9.17 -4.61 11.39
CA GLU A 44 9.76 -5.40 12.48
C GLU A 44 10.41 -6.70 11.98
N ARG A 45 9.89 -7.28 10.89
CA ARG A 45 10.45 -8.48 10.26
C ARG A 45 11.63 -8.12 9.37
N GLU A 46 11.51 -7.05 8.58
CA GLU A 46 12.58 -6.53 7.73
C GLU A 46 13.85 -6.24 8.54
N ALA A 47 13.71 -5.59 9.71
CA ALA A 47 14.83 -5.27 10.58
C ALA A 47 15.65 -6.48 11.09
N GLN A 48 15.12 -7.70 10.94
CA GLN A 48 15.79 -8.94 11.31
C GLN A 48 16.46 -9.65 10.13
N LEU A 49 16.28 -9.16 8.90
CA LEU A 49 16.83 -9.74 7.69
C LEU A 49 18.17 -9.08 7.32
N SER A 50 19.09 -9.87 6.80
CA SER A 50 20.22 -9.35 6.04
C SER A 50 19.77 -8.86 4.66
N ALA A 51 20.60 -8.06 3.99
CA ALA A 51 20.32 -7.59 2.64
C ALA A 51 20.08 -8.74 1.64
N ALA A 52 20.82 -9.85 1.78
CA ALA A 52 20.64 -11.02 0.92
C ALA A 52 19.30 -11.72 1.18
N GLU A 53 18.87 -11.82 2.43
CA GLU A 53 17.57 -12.40 2.80
C GLU A 53 16.40 -11.50 2.37
N LEU A 54 16.57 -10.18 2.45
CA LEU A 54 15.60 -9.22 1.93
C LEU A 54 15.42 -9.39 0.42
N GLN A 55 16.51 -9.47 -0.35
CA GLN A 55 16.46 -9.64 -1.80
C GLN A 55 15.84 -10.98 -2.25
N ALA A 56 15.89 -12.00 -1.39
CA ALA A 56 15.25 -13.30 -1.64
C ALA A 56 13.79 -13.37 -1.16
N ASN A 57 13.23 -12.30 -0.62
CA ASN A 57 11.90 -12.28 -0.04
C ASN A 57 10.80 -12.33 -1.13
N PRO A 58 9.68 -13.06 -0.91
CA PRO A 58 8.58 -13.14 -1.88
C PRO A 58 7.70 -11.88 -1.98
N ASP A 59 7.95 -10.83 -1.19
CA ASP A 59 7.26 -9.54 -1.30
C ASP A 59 7.75 -8.73 -2.51
N GLU A 60 7.24 -9.09 -3.68
CA GLU A 60 7.58 -8.45 -4.96
C GLU A 60 7.26 -6.94 -4.98
N GLN A 61 6.24 -6.51 -4.24
CA GLN A 61 5.87 -5.09 -4.15
C GLN A 61 6.97 -4.28 -3.47
N LEU A 62 7.54 -4.80 -2.37
CA LEU A 62 8.65 -4.14 -1.67
C LEU A 62 9.93 -4.13 -2.53
N LEU A 63 10.29 -5.26 -3.15
CA LEU A 63 11.50 -5.36 -3.97
C LEU A 63 11.46 -4.39 -5.16
N GLN A 64 10.30 -4.28 -5.81
CA GLN A 64 10.11 -3.35 -6.91
C GLN A 64 10.20 -1.89 -6.43
N ALA A 65 9.66 -1.57 -5.25
CA ALA A 65 9.77 -0.23 -4.67
C ALA A 65 11.23 0.17 -4.39
N ILE A 66 12.05 -0.74 -3.83
CA ILE A 66 13.48 -0.50 -3.60
C ILE A 66 14.20 -0.21 -4.91
N THR A 67 13.97 -1.05 -5.93
CA THR A 67 14.56 -0.88 -7.26
C THR A 67 14.21 0.47 -7.89
N LEU A 68 12.95 0.93 -7.75
CA LEU A 68 12.54 2.24 -8.25
C LEU A 68 13.27 3.38 -7.52
N LEU A 69 13.42 3.29 -6.20
CA LEU A 69 14.08 4.32 -5.40
C LEU A 69 15.58 4.41 -5.69
N GLU A 70 16.26 3.27 -5.88
CA GLU A 70 17.67 3.22 -6.25
C GLU A 70 17.93 3.80 -7.64
N ASN A 71 17.04 3.56 -8.61
CA ASN A 71 17.16 4.08 -9.97
C ASN A 71 16.73 5.55 -10.13
N THR A 72 16.12 6.14 -9.10
CA THR A 72 15.69 7.55 -9.10
C THR A 72 16.73 8.49 -8.45
N GLN A 73 17.81 7.93 -7.88
CA GLN A 73 18.99 8.68 -7.41
C GLN A 73 19.89 9.09 -8.57
#